data_AF-A0A971QEF5-F1
#
_entry.id   AF-A0A971QEF5-F1
#
_cell.length_a   1.000
_cell.length_b   1.000
_cell.length_c   1.000
_cell.angle_alpha   90.00
_cell.angle_beta   90.00
_cell.angle_gamma   90.00
#
_symmetry.space_group_name_H-M   'P 1'
#
loop_
_entity.id
_entity.type
_entity.pdbx_description
1 polymer ?
#
loop_
_entity_poly.entity_id
_entity_poly.type
_entity_poly.pdbx_seq_one_letter_code
_entity_poly.pdbx_strand_id
1 'polypeptide(L)'
;MRFNRHYYISALPTLGELGSTPPTDAVQLLEHLAPLPPARDLVEALFLFDDVLQREAFLAGELKAVEPTVLTAAQARNEAPLPPYLAEPAESGTLVSRMDNLLEAAFRHADQVARSCGSEFLQQWVAFEVALRNALASARAKRLGLDEGEYLVAADLGAPQADFTAMISEWSAASTPLAGLQALIRARWAWLNEHDAWFSFRDDELAAYAARLMLLRQWKRVADAEEGGSAGTPTDESSLSLERATR
;
A
#
# COMPACT_ATOMS: atom_id res chain seq x y z
N MET A 1 26.16 15.47 16.64
CA MET A 1 26.08 16.33 15.43
C MET A 1 24.62 16.57 15.13
N ARG A 2 24.15 17.82 14.98
CA ARG A 2 22.82 18.10 14.43
C ARG A 2 22.90 17.87 12.93
N PHE A 3 22.39 16.75 12.43
CA PHE A 3 22.26 16.53 10.99
C PHE A 3 21.27 17.57 10.44
N ASN A 4 21.65 18.25 9.36
CA ASN A 4 20.83 19.29 8.78
C ASN A 4 19.79 18.63 7.86
N ARG A 5 18.56 18.43 8.37
CA ARG A 5 17.42 17.80 7.65
C ARG A 5 17.19 18.41 6.27
N HIS A 6 17.45 19.71 6.13
CA HIS A 6 17.39 20.42 4.85
C HIS A 6 18.24 19.76 3.77
N TYR A 7 19.45 19.31 4.10
CA TYR A 7 20.34 18.62 3.15
C TYR A 7 19.69 17.35 2.61
N TYR A 8 19.11 16.53 3.49
CA TYR A 8 18.51 15.25 3.11
C TYR A 8 17.30 15.46 2.22
N ILE A 9 16.43 16.42 2.53
CA ILE A 9 15.26 16.76 1.72
C ILE A 9 15.68 17.34 0.36
N SER A 10 16.63 18.28 0.35
CA SER A 10 17.09 18.94 -0.88
C SER A 10 17.86 18.02 -1.83
N ALA A 11 18.42 16.92 -1.33
CA ALA A 11 19.13 15.93 -2.13
C ALA A 11 18.18 14.88 -2.75
N LEU A 12 16.91 14.86 -2.35
CA LEU A 12 15.94 13.93 -2.92
C LEU A 12 15.54 14.36 -4.34
N PRO A 13 15.42 13.40 -5.27
CA PRO A 13 14.93 13.72 -6.60
C PRO A 13 13.46 14.13 -6.53
N THR A 14 13.07 15.11 -7.34
CA THR A 14 11.69 15.57 -7.45
C THR A 14 10.77 14.43 -7.88
N LEU A 15 9.69 14.22 -7.13
CA LEU A 15 8.62 13.30 -7.53
C LEU A 15 7.74 13.96 -8.60
N GLY A 16 7.38 13.19 -9.63
CA GLY A 16 6.41 13.63 -10.63
C GLY A 16 4.96 13.53 -10.13
N GLU A 17 4.02 13.78 -11.04
CA GLU A 17 2.59 13.57 -10.81
C GLU A 17 2.26 12.07 -10.72
N LEU A 18 1.07 11.73 -10.20
CA LEU A 18 0.59 10.35 -10.16
C LEU A 18 0.64 9.73 -11.57
N GLY A 19 1.24 8.54 -11.68
CA GLY A 19 1.48 7.87 -12.96
C GLY A 19 2.86 8.12 -13.57
N SER A 20 3.65 9.03 -13.02
CA SER A 20 5.06 9.18 -13.38
C SER A 20 5.88 7.99 -12.92
N THR A 21 6.98 7.71 -13.61
CA THR A 21 7.98 6.73 -13.16
C THR A 21 8.61 7.19 -11.84
N PRO A 22 8.68 6.33 -10.80
CA PRO A 22 9.40 6.63 -9.57
C PRO A 22 10.87 7.00 -9.88
N PRO A 23 11.37 8.16 -9.41
CA PRO A 23 12.73 8.61 -9.75
C PRO A 23 13.83 7.91 -8.94
N THR A 24 13.47 7.22 -7.86
CA THR A 24 14.38 6.44 -7.02
C THR A 24 13.67 5.20 -6.51
N ASP A 25 14.45 4.22 -6.08
CA ASP A 25 13.91 3.02 -5.44
C ASP A 25 13.70 3.24 -3.92
N ALA A 26 12.76 2.51 -3.33
CA ALA A 26 12.46 2.66 -1.91
C ALA A 26 13.60 2.18 -0.99
N VAL A 27 14.36 1.16 -1.40
CA VAL A 27 15.55 0.71 -0.65
C VAL A 27 16.63 1.79 -0.67
N GLN A 28 16.83 2.44 -1.81
CA GLN A 28 17.77 3.57 -1.93
C GLN A 28 17.36 4.74 -1.02
N LEU A 29 16.05 5.03 -0.91
CA LEU A 29 15.56 6.03 0.04
C LEU A 29 15.89 5.65 1.49
N LEU A 30 15.69 4.38 1.89
CA LEU A 30 16.03 3.91 3.24
C LEU A 30 17.54 3.97 3.53
N GLU A 31 18.37 3.67 2.53
CA GLU A 31 19.83 3.82 2.62
C GLU A 31 20.23 5.30 2.82
N HIS A 32 19.65 6.20 2.05
CA HIS A 32 19.85 7.65 2.20
C HIS A 32 19.46 8.16 3.59
N LEU A 33 18.43 7.58 4.20
CA LEU A 33 17.95 7.92 5.54
C LEU A 33 18.66 7.20 6.69
N ALA A 34 19.61 6.29 6.42
CA ALA A 34 20.34 5.58 7.47
C ALA A 34 20.98 6.49 8.56
N PRO A 35 21.48 7.71 8.24
CA PRO A 35 22.00 8.62 9.26
C PRO A 35 20.92 9.37 10.08
N LEU A 36 19.64 9.22 9.74
CA LEU A 36 18.49 9.87 10.38
C LEU A 36 17.50 8.82 10.89
N PRO A 37 17.80 8.11 12.01
CA PRO A 37 16.96 7.00 12.48
C PRO A 37 15.47 7.35 12.65
N PRO A 38 15.08 8.50 13.24
CA PRO A 38 13.65 8.83 13.36
C PRO A 38 12.93 8.98 12.02
N ALA A 39 13.60 9.54 11.00
CA ALA A 39 13.01 9.67 9.67
C ALA A 39 12.94 8.31 8.97
N ARG A 40 13.97 7.48 9.14
CA ARG A 40 14.00 6.12 8.62
C ARG A 40 12.86 5.28 9.21
N ASP A 41 12.65 5.33 10.52
CA ASP A 41 11.59 4.58 11.21
C ASP A 41 10.21 4.95 10.67
N LEU A 42 9.94 6.25 10.44
CA LEU A 42 8.70 6.73 9.84
C LEU A 42 8.50 6.19 8.41
N VAL A 43 9.55 6.20 7.61
CA VAL A 43 9.52 5.73 6.21
C VAL A 43 9.38 4.21 6.13
N GLU A 44 10.05 3.45 7.00
CA GLU A 44 9.87 2.00 7.12
C GLU A 44 8.42 1.67 7.52
N ALA A 45 7.83 2.38 8.49
CA ALA A 45 6.44 2.17 8.88
C ALA A 45 5.45 2.40 7.71
N LEU A 46 5.71 3.38 6.83
CA LEU A 46 4.90 3.62 5.63
C LEU A 46 5.03 2.49 4.62
N PHE A 47 6.27 2.12 4.26
CA PHE A 47 6.49 1.07 3.26
C PHE A 47 6.02 -0.30 3.71
N LEU A 48 5.92 -0.53 5.02
CA LEU A 48 5.36 -1.76 5.57
C LEU A 48 3.92 -2.02 5.11
N PHE A 49 3.12 -0.97 4.89
CA PHE A 49 1.76 -1.14 4.35
C PHE A 49 1.78 -1.75 2.95
N ASP A 50 2.69 -1.29 2.10
CA ASP A 50 2.86 -1.85 0.76
C ASP A 50 3.33 -3.31 0.81
N ASP A 51 4.26 -3.62 1.70
CA ASP A 51 4.79 -4.97 1.87
C ASP A 51 3.72 -5.96 2.34
N VAL A 52 2.86 -5.55 3.27
CA VAL A 52 1.72 -6.37 3.71
C VAL A 52 0.75 -6.59 2.56
N LEU A 53 0.41 -5.56 1.78
CA LEU A 53 -0.46 -5.72 0.60
C LEU A 53 0.15 -6.64 -0.47
N GLN A 54 1.46 -6.50 -0.73
CA GLN A 54 2.17 -7.36 -1.68
C GLN A 54 2.18 -8.82 -1.22
N ARG A 55 2.42 -9.07 0.07
CA ARG A 55 2.34 -10.39 0.68
C ARG A 55 0.96 -11.01 0.45
N GLU A 56 -0.11 -10.29 0.78
CA GLU A 56 -1.47 -10.82 0.64
C GLU A 56 -1.81 -11.13 -0.82
N ALA A 57 -1.48 -10.21 -1.73
CA ALA A 57 -1.71 -10.42 -3.16
C ALA A 57 -0.89 -11.61 -3.71
N PHE A 58 0.32 -11.84 -3.21
CA PHE A 58 1.12 -13.02 -3.57
C PHE A 58 0.52 -14.31 -3.03
N LEU A 59 0.09 -14.35 -1.76
CA LEU A 59 -0.54 -15.52 -1.15
C LEU A 59 -1.89 -15.86 -1.77
N ALA A 60 -2.62 -14.84 -2.25
CA ALA A 60 -3.85 -15.00 -3.02
C ALA A 60 -3.60 -15.43 -4.48
N GLY A 61 -2.35 -15.43 -4.95
CA GLY A 61 -1.98 -15.75 -6.33
C GLY A 61 -2.24 -14.63 -7.34
N GLU A 62 -2.57 -13.42 -6.87
CA GLU A 62 -2.78 -12.23 -7.69
C GLU A 62 -1.45 -11.64 -8.19
N LEU A 63 -0.40 -11.76 -7.39
CA LEU A 63 0.98 -11.41 -7.77
C LEU A 63 1.84 -12.65 -7.99
N LYS A 64 2.63 -12.62 -9.06
CA LYS A 64 3.63 -13.68 -9.37
C LYS A 64 4.94 -13.52 -8.60
N ALA A 65 5.25 -12.30 -8.19
CA ALA A 65 6.47 -11.95 -7.48
C ALA A 65 6.18 -10.79 -6.52
N VAL A 66 7.01 -10.68 -5.48
CA VAL A 66 6.98 -9.61 -4.47
C VAL A 66 8.32 -8.88 -4.49
N GLU A 67 8.25 -7.57 -4.31
CA GLU A 67 9.38 -6.66 -4.18
C GLU A 67 9.20 -5.83 -2.90
N PRO A 68 9.25 -6.49 -1.71
CA PRO A 68 9.06 -5.79 -0.45
C PRO A 68 10.25 -4.88 -0.14
N THR A 69 10.01 -3.84 0.65
CA THR A 69 11.01 -2.84 1.01
C THR A 69 11.56 -3.06 2.42
N VAL A 70 10.69 -3.41 3.37
CA VAL A 70 10.97 -3.58 4.80
C VAL A 70 10.97 -5.06 5.18
N LEU A 71 9.96 -5.81 4.73
CA LEU A 71 9.95 -7.26 4.85
C LEU A 71 11.02 -7.87 3.93
N THR A 72 11.61 -8.98 4.36
CA THR A 72 12.41 -9.79 3.45
C THR A 72 11.51 -10.50 2.43
N ALA A 73 12.05 -10.87 1.26
CA ALA A 73 11.31 -11.66 0.28
C ALA A 73 10.78 -12.98 0.86
N ALA A 74 11.57 -13.65 1.71
CA ALA A 74 11.14 -14.86 2.41
C ALA A 74 9.96 -14.59 3.36
N GLN A 75 10.00 -13.48 4.11
CA GLN A 75 8.87 -13.07 4.95
C GLN A 75 7.64 -12.77 4.11
N ALA A 76 7.74 -11.97 3.06
CA ALA A 76 6.62 -11.63 2.18
C ALA A 76 5.98 -12.87 1.53
N ARG A 77 6.77 -13.89 1.17
CA ARG A 77 6.30 -15.17 0.60
C ARG A 77 5.80 -16.21 1.61
N ASN A 78 5.81 -15.87 2.90
CA ASN A 78 5.46 -16.80 3.99
C ASN A 78 6.43 -17.99 4.13
N GLU A 79 7.69 -17.79 3.75
CA GLU A 79 8.79 -18.76 3.86
C GLU A 79 9.63 -18.53 5.13
N ALA A 80 9.44 -17.40 5.81
CA ALA A 80 10.08 -17.03 7.07
C ALA A 80 9.08 -16.34 8.01
N PRO A 81 9.27 -16.45 9.35
CA PRO A 81 8.38 -15.81 10.31
C PRO A 81 8.41 -14.29 10.19
N LEU A 82 7.24 -13.68 10.35
CA LEU A 82 7.10 -12.23 10.39
C LEU A 82 7.84 -11.64 11.62
N PRO A 83 8.26 -10.37 11.54
CA PRO A 83 8.83 -9.68 12.70
C PRO A 83 7.88 -9.72 13.92
N PRO A 84 8.38 -9.73 15.16
CA PRO A 84 7.55 -9.89 16.35
C PRO A 84 6.43 -8.86 16.51
N TYR A 85 6.61 -7.63 16.00
CA TYR A 85 5.59 -6.58 16.03
C TYR A 85 4.45 -6.77 15.02
N LEU A 86 4.61 -7.71 14.07
CA LEU A 86 3.57 -8.17 13.14
C LEU A 86 3.09 -9.60 13.42
N ALA A 87 3.80 -10.33 14.27
CA ALA A 87 3.50 -11.73 14.53
C ALA A 87 2.29 -11.84 15.48
N GLU A 88 1.27 -12.57 15.04
CA GLU A 88 0.13 -12.91 15.90
C GLU A 88 0.51 -13.97 16.95
N PRO A 89 -0.01 -13.85 18.18
CA PRO A 89 -0.13 -15.00 19.07
C PRO A 89 -1.30 -15.90 18.61
N ALA A 90 -0.97 -16.98 17.89
CA ALA A 90 -1.75 -18.19 17.60
C ALA A 90 -2.49 -18.31 16.23
N GLU A 91 -2.31 -19.47 15.58
CA GLU A 91 -2.73 -19.82 14.21
C GLU A 91 -4.26 -20.06 14.00
N SER A 92 -5.12 -19.58 14.89
CA SER A 92 -6.55 -19.90 14.87
C SER A 92 -7.36 -18.77 14.22
N GLY A 93 -7.77 -18.95 12.97
CA GLY A 93 -8.60 -17.99 12.23
C GLY A 93 -8.71 -18.33 10.74
N THR A 94 -9.72 -17.79 10.06
CA THR A 94 -9.84 -17.84 8.60
C THR A 94 -8.73 -17.01 7.94
N LEU A 95 -8.44 -17.22 6.65
CA LEU A 95 -7.45 -16.41 5.92
C LEU A 95 -7.77 -14.90 5.98
N VAL A 96 -9.06 -14.55 5.88
CA VAL A 96 -9.52 -13.15 5.98
C VAL A 96 -9.20 -12.56 7.36
N SER A 97 -9.50 -13.31 8.43
CA SER A 97 -9.21 -12.88 9.80
C SER A 97 -7.70 -12.70 10.03
N ARG A 98 -6.84 -13.57 9.47
CA ARG A 98 -5.38 -13.43 9.56
C ARG A 98 -4.86 -12.19 8.82
N MET A 99 -5.42 -11.88 7.65
CA MET A 99 -5.09 -10.66 6.92
C MET A 99 -5.48 -9.41 7.72
N ASP A 100 -6.69 -9.40 8.28
CA ASP A 100 -7.20 -8.27 9.06
C ASP A 100 -6.37 -8.05 10.33
N ASN A 101 -5.99 -9.12 11.02
CA ASN A 101 -5.10 -9.07 12.18
C ASN A 101 -3.70 -8.56 11.81
N LEU A 102 -3.12 -9.03 10.69
CA LEU A 102 -1.81 -8.56 10.22
C LEU A 102 -1.83 -7.06 9.90
N LEU A 103 -2.90 -6.59 9.28
CA LEU A 103 -3.08 -5.17 8.98
C LEU A 103 -3.33 -4.34 10.24
N GLU A 104 -4.11 -4.85 11.20
CA GLU A 104 -4.21 -4.21 12.51
C GLU A 104 -2.83 -4.07 13.17
N ALA A 105 -2.02 -5.14 13.19
CA ALA A 105 -0.69 -5.10 13.75
C ALA A 105 0.20 -4.05 13.04
N ALA A 106 0.11 -3.96 11.71
CA ALA A 106 0.83 -2.94 10.93
C ALA A 106 0.37 -1.52 11.27
N PHE A 107 -0.94 -1.26 11.37
CA PHE A 107 -1.48 0.05 11.75
C PHE A 107 -1.08 0.46 13.17
N ARG A 108 -1.17 -0.48 14.12
CA ARG A 108 -0.75 -0.28 15.51
C ARG A 108 0.73 0.03 15.62
N HIS A 109 1.55 -0.69 14.87
CA HIS A 109 2.99 -0.44 14.79
C HIS A 109 3.29 0.95 14.23
N ALA A 110 2.64 1.33 13.12
CA ALA A 110 2.82 2.64 12.52
C ALA A 110 2.37 3.79 13.44
N ASP A 111 1.24 3.66 14.14
CA ASP A 111 0.78 4.63 15.14
C ASP A 111 1.79 4.76 16.30
N GLN A 112 2.32 3.64 16.80
CA GLN A 112 3.35 3.64 17.83
C GLN A 112 4.62 4.36 17.35
N VAL A 113 5.09 4.07 16.15
CA VAL A 113 6.25 4.75 15.54
C VAL A 113 5.97 6.24 15.41
N ALA A 114 4.80 6.62 14.88
CA ALA A 114 4.40 8.01 14.70
C ALA A 114 4.43 8.80 16.02
N ARG A 115 3.87 8.23 17.10
CA ARG A 115 3.89 8.83 18.43
C ARG A 115 5.31 8.94 18.99
N SER A 116 6.13 7.90 18.81
CA SER A 116 7.50 7.87 19.33
C SER A 116 8.42 8.89 18.66
N CYS A 117 8.21 9.11 17.35
CA CYS A 117 8.94 10.09 16.55
C CYS A 117 8.30 11.49 16.60
N GLY A 118 7.09 11.63 17.16
CA GLY A 118 6.34 12.88 17.16
C GLY A 118 5.89 13.34 15.77
N SER A 119 5.58 12.39 14.88
CA SER A 119 5.12 12.65 13.52
C SER A 119 3.61 12.84 13.48
N GLU A 120 3.18 14.06 13.19
CA GLU A 120 1.77 14.38 12.99
C GLU A 120 1.28 13.85 11.63
N PHE A 121 2.16 13.85 10.62
CA PHE A 121 1.84 13.32 9.30
C PHE A 121 1.50 11.83 9.37
N LEU A 122 2.36 11.00 9.98
CA LEU A 122 2.12 9.56 10.01
C LEU A 122 0.90 9.20 10.86
N GLN A 123 0.63 9.93 11.95
CA GLN A 123 -0.60 9.75 12.72
C GLN A 123 -1.85 10.01 11.87
N GLN A 124 -1.87 11.11 11.12
CA GLN A 124 -2.99 11.45 10.24
C GLN A 124 -3.13 10.48 9.08
N TRP A 125 -2.01 10.04 8.49
CA TRP A 125 -1.99 9.04 7.43
C TRP A 125 -2.56 7.69 7.91
N VAL A 126 -2.15 7.20 9.08
CA VAL A 126 -2.70 5.98 9.68
C VAL A 126 -4.20 6.12 9.92
N ALA A 127 -4.63 7.24 10.49
CA ALA A 127 -6.04 7.49 10.75
C ALA A 127 -6.88 7.51 9.46
N PHE A 128 -6.34 8.10 8.40
CA PHE A 128 -6.95 8.10 7.08
C PHE A 128 -7.02 6.70 6.46
N GLU A 129 -5.92 5.94 6.45
CA GLU A 129 -5.87 4.59 5.87
C GLU A 129 -6.82 3.61 6.59
N VAL A 130 -6.87 3.67 7.93
CA VAL A 130 -7.80 2.88 8.74
C VAL A 130 -9.24 3.23 8.41
N ALA A 131 -9.57 4.54 8.35
CA ALA A 131 -10.93 4.98 8.03
C ALA A 131 -11.33 4.59 6.60
N LEU A 132 -10.43 4.75 5.63
CA LEU A 132 -10.61 4.34 4.24
C LEU A 132 -10.90 2.83 4.12
N ARG A 133 -10.07 2.01 4.77
CA ARG A 133 -10.23 0.55 4.79
C ARG A 133 -11.58 0.15 5.38
N ASN A 134 -11.91 0.69 6.54
CA ASN A 134 -13.15 0.36 7.24
C ASN A 134 -14.38 0.82 6.45
N ALA A 135 -14.30 1.96 5.76
CA ALA A 135 -15.37 2.41 4.87
C ALA A 135 -15.58 1.44 3.68
N LEU A 136 -14.51 0.92 3.08
CA LEU A 136 -14.58 -0.10 2.02
C LEU A 136 -15.12 -1.44 2.55
N ALA A 137 -14.68 -1.86 3.74
CA ALA A 137 -15.15 -3.08 4.39
C ALA A 137 -16.66 -3.01 4.69
N SER A 138 -17.12 -1.90 5.29
CA SER A 138 -18.54 -1.61 5.51
C SER A 138 -19.34 -1.61 4.22
N ALA A 139 -18.86 -0.95 3.16
CA ALA A 139 -19.55 -0.92 1.87
C ALA A 139 -19.68 -2.33 1.27
N ARG A 140 -18.63 -3.16 1.39
CA ARG A 140 -18.64 -4.56 0.93
C ARG A 140 -19.58 -5.44 1.77
N ALA A 141 -19.54 -5.32 3.09
CA ALA A 141 -20.40 -6.08 4.00
C ALA A 141 -21.88 -5.77 3.75
N LYS A 142 -22.24 -4.49 3.62
CA LYS A 142 -23.61 -4.04 3.24
C LYS A 142 -24.07 -4.68 1.93
N ARG A 143 -23.21 -4.69 0.91
CA ARG A 143 -23.53 -5.30 -0.40
C ARG A 143 -23.76 -6.82 -0.31
N LEU A 144 -23.09 -7.48 0.64
CA LEU A 144 -23.19 -8.92 0.86
C LEU A 144 -24.22 -9.32 1.92
N GLY A 145 -24.87 -8.35 2.58
CA GLY A 145 -25.80 -8.60 3.69
C GLY A 145 -25.13 -9.17 4.94
N LEU A 146 -23.86 -8.85 5.17
CA LEU A 146 -23.06 -9.28 6.32
C LEU A 146 -23.03 -8.19 7.40
N ASP A 147 -22.71 -8.58 8.64
CA ASP A 147 -22.46 -7.62 9.72
C ASP A 147 -21.16 -6.85 9.46
N GLU A 148 -21.21 -5.53 9.49
CA GLU A 148 -20.06 -4.65 9.27
C GLU A 148 -19.03 -4.77 10.40
N GLY A 149 -19.51 -4.96 11.65
CA GLY A 149 -18.66 -4.94 12.84
C GLY A 149 -17.61 -6.05 12.86
N GLU A 150 -17.86 -7.17 12.17
CA GLU A 150 -16.94 -8.30 12.08
C GLU A 150 -15.73 -8.04 11.15
N TYR A 151 -15.75 -6.97 10.35
CA TYR A 151 -14.71 -6.67 9.36
C TYR A 151 -13.97 -5.35 9.62
N LEU A 152 -14.27 -4.66 10.73
CA LEU A 152 -13.58 -3.43 11.09
C LEU A 152 -12.21 -3.74 11.69
N VAL A 153 -11.18 -3.07 11.17
CA VAL A 153 -9.79 -3.24 11.59
C VAL A 153 -9.33 -1.98 12.30
N ALA A 154 -8.75 -2.12 13.51
CA ALA A 154 -8.19 -1.01 14.29
C ALA A 154 -9.09 0.25 14.36
N ALA A 155 -10.40 0.08 14.49
CA ALA A 155 -11.38 1.15 14.28
C ALA A 155 -11.18 2.39 15.17
N ASP A 156 -10.56 2.22 16.35
CA ASP A 156 -10.22 3.30 17.28
C ASP A 156 -9.10 4.22 16.78
N LEU A 157 -8.30 3.80 15.80
CA LEU A 157 -7.28 4.63 15.15
C LEU A 157 -7.84 5.48 14.00
N GLY A 158 -9.03 5.17 13.49
CA GLY A 158 -9.59 5.78 12.29
C GLY A 158 -10.01 7.24 12.47
N ALA A 159 -9.89 8.03 11.40
CA ALA A 159 -10.39 9.40 11.32
C ALA A 159 -11.93 9.45 11.45
N PRO A 160 -12.51 10.06 12.50
CA PRO A 160 -13.95 9.95 12.80
C PRO A 160 -14.91 10.63 11.81
N GLN A 161 -14.43 11.53 10.94
CA GLN A 161 -15.27 12.39 10.08
C GLN A 161 -14.83 12.42 8.62
N ALA A 162 -14.06 11.45 8.14
CA ALA A 162 -13.69 11.39 6.73
C ALA A 162 -14.89 10.98 5.87
N ASP A 163 -15.23 11.80 4.86
CA ASP A 163 -16.26 11.47 3.87
C ASP A 163 -15.64 10.72 2.68
N PHE A 164 -15.97 9.43 2.58
CA PHE A 164 -15.51 8.56 1.51
C PHE A 164 -16.58 8.28 0.44
N THR A 165 -17.72 8.97 0.48
CA THR A 165 -18.90 8.64 -0.35
C THR A 165 -18.59 8.63 -1.84
N ALA A 166 -17.93 9.69 -2.34
CA ALA A 166 -17.58 9.80 -3.75
C ALA A 166 -16.60 8.71 -4.19
N MET A 167 -15.58 8.44 -3.37
CA MET A 167 -14.57 7.42 -3.64
C MET A 167 -15.18 6.00 -3.59
N ILE A 168 -16.02 5.68 -2.60
CA ILE A 168 -16.72 4.39 -2.53
C ILE A 168 -17.61 4.20 -3.76
N SER A 169 -18.29 5.26 -4.22
CA SER A 169 -19.11 5.20 -5.42
C SER A 169 -18.26 4.90 -6.66
N GLU A 170 -17.13 5.58 -6.84
CA GLU A 170 -16.20 5.33 -7.95
C GLU A 170 -15.64 3.91 -7.90
N TRP A 171 -15.13 3.47 -6.74
CA TRP A 171 -14.61 2.12 -6.52
C TRP A 171 -15.67 1.05 -6.77
N SER A 172 -16.91 1.26 -6.32
CA SER A 172 -18.00 0.29 -6.49
C SER A 172 -18.49 0.20 -7.95
N ALA A 173 -18.37 1.30 -8.71
CA ALA A 173 -18.74 1.37 -10.12
C ALA A 173 -17.62 0.88 -11.07
N ALA A 174 -16.42 0.61 -10.56
CA ALA A 174 -15.29 0.14 -11.36
C ALA A 174 -15.62 -1.19 -12.05
N SER A 175 -15.33 -1.27 -13.35
CA SER A 175 -15.61 -2.45 -14.18
C SER A 175 -14.63 -3.59 -13.94
N THR A 176 -13.45 -3.31 -13.36
CA THR A 176 -12.41 -4.30 -13.06
C THR A 176 -11.81 -4.04 -11.67
N PRO A 177 -11.27 -5.07 -11.00
CA PRO A 177 -10.55 -4.90 -9.74
C PRO A 177 -9.37 -3.92 -9.83
N LEU A 178 -8.65 -3.91 -10.95
CA LEU A 178 -7.53 -2.98 -11.21
C LEU A 178 -8.01 -1.53 -11.28
N ALA A 179 -9.11 -1.25 -11.99
CA ALA A 179 -9.71 0.08 -12.02
C ALA A 179 -10.17 0.53 -10.63
N GLY A 180 -10.69 -0.40 -9.82
CA GLY A 180 -11.00 -0.15 -8.40
C GLY A 180 -9.75 0.22 -7.60
N LEU A 181 -8.64 -0.51 -7.75
CA LEU A 181 -7.36 -0.18 -7.10
C LEU A 181 -6.84 1.20 -7.51
N GLN A 182 -6.93 1.56 -8.79
CA GLN A 182 -6.53 2.88 -9.27
C GLN A 182 -7.36 4.01 -8.62
N ALA A 183 -8.66 3.82 -8.44
CA ALA A 183 -9.52 4.78 -7.72
C ALA A 183 -9.03 4.97 -6.27
N LEU A 184 -8.64 3.90 -5.59
CA LEU A 184 -8.08 3.98 -4.23
C LEU A 184 -6.73 4.71 -4.21
N ILE A 185 -5.84 4.44 -5.16
CA ILE A 185 -4.53 5.14 -5.25
C ILE A 185 -4.75 6.63 -5.51
N ARG A 186 -5.70 7.00 -6.39
CA ARG A 186 -6.07 8.42 -6.63
C ARG A 186 -6.56 9.09 -5.35
N ALA A 187 -7.41 8.43 -4.56
CA ALA A 187 -7.90 8.98 -3.30
C ALA A 187 -6.76 9.23 -2.29
N ARG A 188 -5.82 8.28 -2.17
CA ARG A 188 -4.62 8.45 -1.35
C ARG A 188 -3.74 9.61 -1.82
N TRP A 189 -3.55 9.74 -3.14
CA TRP A 189 -2.78 10.83 -3.72
C TRP A 189 -3.44 12.20 -3.48
N ALA A 190 -4.76 12.28 -3.61
CA ALA A 190 -5.53 13.48 -3.32
C ALA A 190 -5.38 13.89 -1.85
N TRP A 191 -5.50 12.93 -0.92
CA TRP A 191 -5.27 13.16 0.50
C TRP A 191 -3.87 13.72 0.77
N LEU A 192 -2.82 13.16 0.16
CA LEU A 192 -1.46 13.66 0.28
C LEU A 192 -1.31 15.10 -0.21
N ASN A 193 -2.02 15.49 -1.27
CA ASN A 193 -1.97 16.87 -1.76
C ASN A 193 -2.62 17.88 -0.80
N GLU A 194 -3.65 17.45 -0.07
CA GLU A 194 -4.33 18.27 0.94
C GLU A 194 -3.56 18.36 2.26
N HIS A 195 -2.78 17.33 2.59
CA HIS A 195 -2.09 17.18 3.88
C HIS A 195 -0.57 17.38 3.79
N ASP A 196 -0.09 17.93 2.68
CA ASP A 196 1.33 18.24 2.55
C ASP A 196 1.68 19.58 3.21
N ALA A 197 2.53 19.51 4.23
CA ALA A 197 3.15 20.67 4.85
C ALA A 197 4.54 20.91 4.24
N TRP A 198 4.59 21.20 2.93
CA TRP A 198 5.83 21.57 2.24
C TRP A 198 6.56 22.69 3.00
N PHE A 199 7.89 22.56 3.14
CA PHE A 199 8.82 23.53 3.73
C PHE A 199 8.81 23.69 5.27
N SER A 200 8.19 22.78 6.01
CA SER A 200 8.41 22.56 7.45
C SER A 200 9.83 22.07 7.83
N PHE A 201 10.58 21.44 6.90
CA PHE A 201 11.86 20.75 7.11
C PHE A 201 11.88 19.75 8.27
N ARG A 202 10.72 19.15 8.55
CA ARG A 202 10.54 18.12 9.58
C ARG A 202 10.70 16.72 8.98
N ASP A 203 10.86 15.73 9.84
CA ASP A 203 10.89 14.32 9.42
C ASP A 203 9.55 13.92 8.75
N ASP A 204 8.47 14.65 9.02
CA ASP A 204 7.17 14.56 8.34
C ASP A 204 7.25 14.77 6.82
N GLU A 205 8.14 15.64 6.33
CA GLU A 205 8.30 15.82 4.86
C GLU A 205 8.93 14.60 4.20
N LEU A 206 9.87 13.95 4.90
CA LEU A 206 10.48 12.72 4.41
C LEU A 206 9.46 11.59 4.40
N ALA A 207 8.58 11.54 5.40
CA ALA A 207 7.45 10.62 5.43
C ALA A 207 6.44 10.91 4.29
N ALA A 208 6.07 12.17 4.05
CA ALA A 208 5.18 12.55 2.95
C ALA A 208 5.79 12.24 1.56
N TYR A 209 7.10 12.47 1.40
CA TYR A 209 7.84 12.07 0.22
C TYR A 209 7.79 10.54 0.01
N ALA A 210 8.05 9.77 1.06
CA ALA A 210 8.01 8.31 1.00
C ALA A 210 6.61 7.78 0.66
N ALA A 211 5.56 8.36 1.23
CA ALA A 211 4.18 8.00 0.92
C ALA A 211 3.87 8.22 -0.58
N ARG A 212 4.29 9.34 -1.16
CA ARG A 212 4.15 9.56 -2.60
C ARG A 212 4.96 8.58 -3.43
N LEU A 213 6.21 8.33 -3.05
CA LEU A 213 7.05 7.36 -3.72
C LEU A 213 6.42 5.96 -3.73
N MET A 214 5.85 5.55 -2.58
CA MET A 214 5.09 4.31 -2.44
C MET A 214 3.91 4.26 -3.43
N LEU A 215 3.10 5.32 -3.51
CA LEU A 215 1.95 5.37 -4.42
C LEU A 215 2.37 5.34 -5.90
N LEU A 216 3.47 5.99 -6.29
CA LEU A 216 4.00 5.90 -7.66
C LEU A 216 4.42 4.46 -8.00
N ARG A 217 5.06 3.75 -7.07
CA ARG A 217 5.43 2.34 -7.24
C ARG A 217 4.18 1.45 -7.35
N GLN A 218 3.18 1.65 -6.50
CA GLN A 218 1.91 0.94 -6.56
C GLN A 218 1.22 1.17 -7.91
N TRP A 219 1.13 2.42 -8.35
CA TRP A 219 0.53 2.77 -9.64
C TRP A 219 1.23 2.08 -10.80
N LYS A 220 2.57 2.10 -10.82
CA LYS A 220 3.36 1.42 -11.85
C LYS A 220 3.05 -0.07 -11.90
N ARG A 221 2.99 -0.78 -10.77
CA ARG A 221 2.64 -2.21 -10.74
C ARG A 221 1.24 -2.49 -11.28
N VAL A 222 0.28 -1.63 -10.97
CA VAL A 222 -1.10 -1.74 -11.49
C VAL A 222 -1.13 -1.52 -13.00
N ALA A 223 -0.44 -0.50 -13.52
CA ALA A 223 -0.33 -0.23 -14.95
C ALA A 223 0.35 -1.39 -15.71
N ASP A 224 1.47 -1.89 -15.19
CA ASP A 224 2.20 -3.02 -15.78
C ASP A 224 1.31 -4.31 -15.80
N ALA A 225 0.44 -4.49 -14.80
CA ALA A 225 -0.51 -5.61 -14.75
C ALA A 225 -1.65 -5.49 -15.78
N GLU A 226 -2.14 -4.27 -16.05
CA GLU A 226 -3.14 -4.03 -17.11
C GLU A 226 -2.56 -4.34 -18.50
N GLU A 227 -1.33 -3.89 -18.77
CA GLU A 227 -0.63 -4.16 -20.02
C GLU A 227 -0.33 -5.66 -20.21
N GLY A 228 0.13 -6.34 -19.15
CA GLY A 228 0.38 -7.79 -19.16
C GLY A 228 -0.88 -8.64 -19.31
N GLY A 229 -2.04 -8.15 -18.81
CA GLY A 229 -3.34 -8.78 -19.01
C GLY A 229 -3.91 -8.60 -20.42
N SER A 230 -3.61 -7.48 -21.08
CA SER A 230 -4.04 -7.19 -22.46
C SER A 230 -3.28 -7.98 -23.54
N ALA A 231 -2.08 -8.49 -23.25
CA ALA A 231 -1.26 -9.26 -24.20
C ALA A 231 -1.63 -10.76 -24.27
N GLY A 232 -2.62 -11.21 -23.49
CA GLY A 232 -2.98 -12.62 -23.29
C GLY A 232 -4.14 -13.15 -24.15
N THR A 233 -4.37 -12.63 -25.36
CA THR A 233 -5.20 -13.37 -26.34
C THR A 233 -4.26 -14.17 -27.24
N PRO A 234 -4.11 -15.50 -27.04
CA PRO A 234 -3.41 -16.29 -28.04
C PRO A 234 -4.29 -16.31 -29.28
N THR A 235 -3.82 -15.67 -30.35
CA THR A 235 -4.31 -15.95 -31.70
C THR A 235 -4.03 -17.43 -31.94
N ASP A 236 -5.05 -18.26 -31.74
CA ASP A 236 -5.03 -19.66 -32.11
C ASP A 236 -5.07 -19.77 -33.65
N GLU A 237 -3.92 -19.48 -34.27
CA GLU A 237 -3.63 -19.78 -35.68
C GLU A 237 -3.02 -21.19 -35.83
N SER A 238 -3.32 -22.13 -34.91
CA SER A 238 -2.84 -23.52 -35.00
C SER A 238 -3.95 -24.56 -35.21
N SER A 239 -5.15 -24.12 -35.60
CA SER A 239 -6.33 -25.01 -35.75
C SER A 239 -6.84 -25.18 -37.21
N LEU A 240 -6.11 -24.72 -38.24
CA LEU A 240 -6.56 -24.84 -39.65
C LEU A 240 -5.55 -25.49 -40.62
N SER A 241 -4.75 -26.46 -40.18
CA SER A 241 -3.85 -27.19 -41.11
C SER A 241 -3.83 -28.71 -41.01
N LEU A 242 -4.88 -29.34 -40.46
CA LEU A 242 -4.98 -30.82 -40.41
C LEU A 242 -6.21 -31.45 -41.08
N GLU A 243 -7.05 -30.70 -41.81
CA GLU A 243 -8.20 -31.27 -42.55
C GLU A 243 -8.06 -31.25 -44.09
N ARG A 244 -6.84 -31.17 -44.63
CA ARG A 244 -6.60 -31.35 -46.09
C ARG A 244 -5.47 -32.32 -46.39
N ALA A 245 -5.58 -33.56 -45.88
CA ALA A 245 -4.78 -34.67 -46.37
C ALA A 245 -5.45 -36.04 -46.18
N THR A 246 -6.76 -36.13 -46.40
CA THR A 246 -7.42 -37.42 -46.66
C THR A 246 -8.70 -37.18 -47.45
N ARG A 247 -8.58 -37.12 -48.78
CA ARG A 247 -9.52 -37.69 -49.76
C ARG A 247 -8.96 -37.52 -51.17
#